data_AF-A0A3S9SLX2-F1
#
_entry.id   AF-A0A3S9SLX2-F1
#
_cell.length_a   1.000
_cell.length_b   1.000
_cell.length_c   1.000
_cell.angle_alpha   90.00
_cell.angle_beta   90.00
_cell.angle_gamma   90.00
#
_symmetry.space_group_name_H-M   'P 1'
#
loop_
_entity.id
_entity.type
_entity.pdbx_description
1 polymer ?
#
loop_
_entity_poly.entity_id
_entity_poly.type
_entity_poly.pdbx_seq_one_letter_code
_entity_poly.pdbx_strand_id
1 'polypeptide(L)'
;MNIFARGLTFNFYSKTGTPQQAQTVREVWGNRLRPRDVAFALLAEADTAENHYIFLMLNNNDLPGGTCLVPPNGDGTTRAQPTYSTCKMRVVQRHKASGRTTVRDLPNYCYLNLDDEPGNLAQHHTEYAYDAANKIMRFRTIMYGRHARGCDRSIRLN
;
A
#
# COMPACT_ATOMS: atom_id res chain seq x y z
N MET A 1 18.90 -12.88 6.07
CA MET A 1 17.73 -13.30 5.26
C MET A 1 16.59 -12.36 5.62
N ASN A 2 16.16 -11.48 4.73
CA ASN A 2 15.08 -10.53 5.04
C ASN A 2 13.75 -11.27 4.93
N ILE A 3 13.07 -11.45 6.06
CA ILE A 3 11.72 -12.02 6.10
C ILE A 3 10.78 -10.93 5.61
N PHE A 4 10.07 -11.22 4.52
CA PHE A 4 9.03 -10.34 4.01
C PHE A 4 7.71 -10.68 4.70
N ALA A 5 7.10 -9.67 5.32
CA ALA A 5 5.73 -9.73 5.81
C ALA A 5 4.77 -9.39 4.67
N ARG A 6 3.52 -9.85 4.75
CA ARG A 6 2.48 -9.50 3.78
C ARG A 6 1.80 -8.20 4.21
N GLY A 7 1.65 -7.28 3.26
CA GLY A 7 0.80 -6.10 3.40
C GLY A 7 -0.68 -6.49 3.42
N LEU A 8 -1.53 -5.55 3.80
CA LEU A 8 -2.97 -5.75 3.87
C LEU A 8 -3.70 -4.69 3.04
N THR A 9 -4.61 -5.14 2.20
CA THR A 9 -5.41 -4.33 1.30
C THR A 9 -6.89 -4.34 1.68
N PHE A 10 -7.35 -3.21 2.20
CA PHE A 10 -8.73 -2.98 2.59
C PHE A 10 -9.57 -2.50 1.40
N ASN A 11 -10.44 -3.35 0.87
CA ASN A 11 -11.50 -2.89 -0.01
C ASN A 11 -12.69 -2.39 0.85
N PHE A 12 -13.23 -1.20 0.56
CA PHE A 12 -14.33 -0.62 1.33
C PHE A 12 -15.61 -1.49 1.28
N TYR A 13 -15.74 -2.35 0.27
CA TYR A 13 -16.88 -3.26 0.07
C TYR A 13 -16.71 -4.65 0.70
N SER A 14 -15.47 -5.09 0.95
CA SER A 14 -15.18 -6.33 1.69
C SER A 14 -14.33 -5.97 2.92
N LYS A 15 -15.00 -5.66 4.04
CA LYS A 15 -14.38 -5.32 5.32
C LYS A 15 -13.44 -6.44 5.79
N THR A 16 -12.18 -6.37 5.40
CA THR A 16 -11.15 -7.31 5.83
C THR A 16 -10.00 -6.50 6.41
N GLY A 17 -9.83 -6.63 7.72
CA GLY A 17 -8.75 -6.07 8.51
C GLY A 17 -9.23 -5.61 9.89
N THR A 18 -8.28 -5.37 10.79
CA THR A 18 -8.59 -5.22 12.22
C THR A 18 -9.15 -3.81 12.53
N PRO A 19 -9.89 -3.65 13.64
CA PRO A 19 -10.35 -2.34 14.09
C PRO A 19 -9.23 -1.31 14.23
N GLN A 20 -8.04 -1.76 14.66
CA GLN A 20 -6.86 -0.91 14.80
C GLN A 20 -6.38 -0.37 13.46
N GLN A 21 -6.36 -1.21 12.42
CA GLN A 21 -5.94 -0.78 11.09
C GLN A 21 -6.95 0.20 10.50
N ALA A 22 -8.25 -0.07 10.64
CA ALA A 22 -9.29 0.85 10.23
C ALA A 22 -9.16 2.23 10.91
N GLN A 23 -8.76 2.25 12.18
CA GLN A 23 -8.48 3.48 12.92
C GLN A 23 -7.26 4.22 12.35
N THR A 24 -6.15 3.53 12.09
CA THR A 24 -4.96 4.09 11.43
C THR A 24 -5.32 4.79 10.10
N VAL A 25 -6.18 4.15 9.28
CA VAL A 25 -6.64 4.73 8.01
C VAL A 25 -7.40 6.05 8.23
N ARG A 26 -8.35 6.06 9.17
CA ARG A 26 -9.14 7.24 9.51
C ARG A 26 -8.26 8.38 10.00
N GLU A 27 -7.22 8.10 10.78
CA GLU A 27 -6.29 9.13 11.25
C GLU A 27 -5.52 9.80 10.10
N VAL A 28 -5.14 9.03 9.07
CA VAL A 28 -4.32 9.56 7.97
C VAL A 28 -5.13 10.33 6.94
N TRP A 29 -6.34 9.89 6.63
CA TRP A 29 -7.17 10.50 5.59
C TRP A 29 -8.34 11.32 6.12
N GLY A 30 -8.79 11.08 7.36
CA GLY A 30 -9.91 11.77 7.99
C GLY A 30 -11.15 11.79 7.11
N ASN A 31 -11.78 12.96 7.02
CA ASN A 31 -12.99 13.21 6.23
C ASN A 31 -12.79 13.14 4.71
N ARG A 32 -11.55 12.92 4.23
CA ARG A 32 -11.27 12.78 2.79
C ARG A 32 -11.67 11.41 2.25
N LEU A 33 -11.91 10.43 3.13
CA LEU A 33 -12.48 9.15 2.75
C LEU A 33 -13.99 9.27 2.64
N ARG A 34 -14.51 9.16 1.42
CA ARG A 34 -15.94 9.05 1.15
C ARG A 34 -16.34 7.58 1.08
N PRO A 35 -17.60 7.23 1.39
CA PRO A 35 -18.09 5.85 1.31
C PRO A 35 -17.99 5.18 -0.07
N ARG A 36 -17.75 5.95 -1.13
CA ARG A 36 -17.57 5.51 -2.53
C ARG A 36 -16.11 5.35 -2.95
N ASP A 37 -15.17 5.64 -2.07
CA ASP A 37 -13.74 5.51 -2.35
C ASP A 37 -13.39 4.03 -2.39
N VAL A 38 -12.94 3.57 -3.56
CA VAL A 38 -13.14 2.18 -3.99
C VAL A 38 -12.24 1.19 -3.27
N ALA A 39 -11.00 1.54 -2.91
CA ALA A 39 -10.14 0.65 -2.11
C ALA A 39 -8.92 1.36 -1.49
N PHE A 40 -8.39 0.83 -0.39
CA PHE A 40 -7.24 1.34 0.35
C PHE A 40 -6.29 0.19 0.69
N ALA A 41 -4.97 0.41 0.71
CA ALA A 41 -4.01 -0.56 1.22
C ALA A 41 -3.17 0.04 2.34
N LEU A 42 -3.19 -0.58 3.52
CA LEU A 42 -2.18 -0.37 4.56
C LEU A 42 -1.11 -1.42 4.31
N LEU A 43 -0.05 -1.00 3.63
CA LEU A 43 0.96 -1.95 3.19
C LEU A 43 1.90 -2.33 4.32
N ALA A 44 2.28 -1.37 5.16
CA ALA A 44 3.23 -1.63 6.22
C ALA A 44 3.15 -0.59 7.34
N GLU A 45 3.55 -1.01 8.52
CA GLU A 45 3.98 -0.14 9.60
C GLU A 45 5.43 -0.50 9.96
N ALA A 46 6.24 0.50 10.29
CA ALA A 46 7.62 0.29 10.69
C ALA A 46 8.01 1.19 11.85
N ASP A 47 8.61 0.58 12.86
CA ASP A 47 9.13 1.27 14.02
C ASP A 47 10.64 1.42 13.95
N THR A 48 11.09 2.63 14.22
CA THR A 48 12.48 2.97 14.49
C THR A 48 12.59 3.49 15.92
N ALA A 49 13.80 3.77 16.39
CA ALA A 49 13.99 4.38 17.71
C ALA A 49 13.26 5.73 17.84
N GLU A 50 13.28 6.55 16.78
CA GLU A 50 12.79 7.94 16.82
C GLU A 50 11.39 8.10 16.22
N ASN A 51 11.01 7.23 15.29
CA ASN A 51 9.84 7.42 14.46
C ASN A 51 9.01 6.14 14.31
N HIS A 52 7.70 6.31 14.18
CA HIS A 52 6.77 5.31 13.68
C HIS A 52 6.33 5.71 12.27
N TYR A 53 6.47 4.80 11.30
CA TYR A 53 6.12 5.03 9.90
C TYR A 53 4.93 4.19 9.50
N ILE A 54 4.06 4.80 8.70
CA ILE A 54 2.86 4.17 8.15
C ILE A 54 2.91 4.33 6.64
N PHE A 55 2.79 3.22 5.91
CA PHE A 55 2.86 3.17 4.45
C PHE A 55 1.54 2.72 3.90
N LEU A 56 0.93 3.57 3.07
CA LEU A 56 -0.42 3.34 2.62
C LEU A 56 -0.70 3.90 1.23
N MET A 57 -1.58 3.22 0.51
CA MET A 57 -2.08 3.63 -0.80
C MET A 57 -3.60 3.78 -0.74
N LEU A 58 -4.12 4.74 -1.49
CA LEU A 58 -5.55 4.93 -1.67
C LEU A 58 -5.83 4.81 -3.16
N ASN A 59 -6.73 3.93 -3.57
CA ASN A 59 -7.25 3.88 -4.93
C ASN A 59 -8.62 4.56 -4.94
N ASN A 60 -8.63 5.82 -5.36
CA ASN A 60 -9.83 6.63 -5.41
C ASN A 60 -9.85 7.47 -6.70
N ASN A 61 -10.71 7.07 -7.63
CA ASN A 61 -10.90 7.72 -8.94
C ASN A 61 -11.53 9.12 -8.84
N ASP A 62 -11.94 9.51 -7.64
CA ASP A 62 -12.89 10.57 -7.35
C ASP A 62 -12.17 11.74 -6.63
N LEU A 63 -10.86 11.60 -6.38
CA LEU A 63 -9.93 12.65 -5.93
C LEU A 63 -9.37 13.42 -7.14
N PRO A 64 -9.49 14.76 -7.17
CA PRO A 64 -8.89 15.59 -8.21
C PRO A 64 -7.38 15.34 -8.33
N GLY A 65 -6.91 15.01 -9.54
CA GLY A 65 -5.50 14.68 -9.81
C GLY A 65 -5.12 13.22 -9.60
N GLY A 66 -6.06 12.34 -9.22
CA GLY A 66 -5.92 10.89 -9.14
C GLY A 66 -4.85 10.41 -8.16
N THR A 67 -5.13 9.33 -7.44
CA THR A 67 -4.11 8.65 -6.63
C THR A 67 -3.50 7.45 -7.35
N CYS A 68 -4.20 6.93 -8.36
CA CYS A 68 -3.84 5.74 -9.13
C CYS A 68 -4.10 5.92 -10.62
N LEU A 69 -3.19 5.39 -11.43
CA LEU A 69 -3.40 5.13 -12.85
C LEU A 69 -4.07 3.77 -13.00
N VAL A 70 -5.07 3.69 -13.88
CA VAL A 70 -5.75 2.44 -14.22
C VAL A 70 -4.75 1.39 -14.69
N PRO A 71 -4.99 0.10 -14.38
CA PRO A 71 -4.09 -0.95 -14.82
C PRO A 71 -4.14 -1.08 -16.36
N PRO A 72 -3.03 -1.45 -17.02
CA PRO A 72 -2.97 -1.59 -18.48
C PRO A 72 -3.98 -2.60 -19.05
N ASN A 73 -4.40 -3.57 -18.24
CA ASN A 73 -5.29 -4.65 -18.64
C ASN A 73 -6.80 -4.28 -18.70
N GLY A 74 -7.16 -3.00 -18.51
CA GLY A 74 -8.55 -2.54 -18.54
C GLY A 74 -9.26 -2.64 -19.90
N ASP A 75 -8.55 -3.01 -20.97
CA ASP A 75 -9.09 -3.15 -22.33
C ASP A 75 -9.64 -4.55 -22.67
N GLY A 76 -9.44 -5.53 -21.78
CA GLY A 76 -9.96 -6.90 -21.93
C GLY A 76 -9.29 -7.73 -23.03
N THR A 77 -8.20 -7.27 -23.64
CA THR A 77 -7.65 -7.89 -24.86
C THR A 77 -6.70 -9.06 -24.60
N THR A 78 -6.06 -9.14 -23.42
CA THR A 78 -5.09 -10.20 -23.11
C THR A 78 -5.00 -10.55 -21.61
N ARG A 79 -5.03 -11.85 -21.28
CA ARG A 79 -4.86 -12.38 -19.91
C ARG A 79 -3.44 -12.22 -19.32
N ALA A 80 -2.47 -11.77 -20.14
CA ALA A 80 -1.06 -11.66 -19.75
C ALA A 80 -0.65 -10.24 -19.31
N GLN A 81 -1.57 -9.28 -19.33
CA GLN A 81 -1.30 -7.88 -18.94
C GLN A 81 -1.32 -7.73 -17.41
N PRO A 82 -0.54 -6.79 -16.86
CA PRO A 82 -0.58 -6.51 -15.43
C PRO A 82 -1.95 -6.03 -14.95
N THR A 83 -2.42 -6.57 -13.81
CA THR A 83 -3.67 -6.17 -13.14
C THR A 83 -3.49 -5.08 -12.09
N TYR A 84 -2.25 -4.67 -11.81
CA TYR A 84 -1.97 -3.65 -10.81
C TYR A 84 -2.20 -2.24 -11.37
N SER A 85 -2.83 -1.40 -10.56
CA SER A 85 -2.83 0.05 -10.76
C SER A 85 -1.46 0.62 -10.34
N THR A 86 -1.03 1.73 -10.95
CA THR A 86 0.16 2.45 -10.49
C THR A 86 -0.24 3.67 -9.68
N CYS A 87 0.06 3.68 -8.39
CA CYS A 87 -0.43 4.64 -7.41
C CYS A 87 0.66 5.45 -6.73
N LYS A 88 0.24 6.53 -6.07
CA LYS A 88 1.05 7.23 -5.07
C LYS A 88 0.99 6.47 -3.73
N MET A 89 2.15 6.24 -3.14
CA MET A 89 2.31 5.79 -1.76
C MET A 89 2.37 6.99 -0.83
N ARG A 90 1.44 7.08 0.11
CA ARG A 90 1.54 8.00 1.24
C ARG A 90 2.42 7.40 2.33
N VAL A 91 3.41 8.16 2.76
CA VAL A 91 4.27 7.84 3.90
C VAL A 91 4.00 8.85 4.99
N VAL A 92 3.49 8.37 6.12
CA VAL A 92 3.30 9.15 7.33
C VAL A 92 4.43 8.82 8.30
N GLN A 93 5.16 9.83 8.76
CA GLN A 93 6.19 9.70 9.78
C GLN A 93 5.74 10.44 11.03
N ARG A 94 5.60 9.70 12.14
CA ARG A 94 5.28 10.24 13.47
C ARG A 94 6.54 10.18 14.34
N HIS A 95 7.07 11.33 14.73
CA HIS A 95 8.20 11.41 15.65
C HIS A 95 7.72 11.11 17.07
N LYS A 96 8.31 10.09 17.71
CA LYS A 96 7.83 9.53 18.98
C LYS A 96 7.95 10.50 20.14
N ALA A 97 9.06 11.24 20.23
CA ALA A 97 9.30 12.13 21.36
C ALA A 97 8.55 13.46 21.27
N SER A 98 8.35 13.99 20.06
CA SER A 98 7.74 15.32 19.88
C SER A 98 6.29 15.28 19.39
N GLY A 99 5.78 14.10 19.03
CA GLY A 99 4.45 13.94 18.40
C GLY A 99 4.34 14.56 17.00
N ARG A 100 5.42 15.14 16.45
CA ARG A 100 5.38 15.81 15.15
C ARG A 100 5.11 14.80 14.04
N THR A 101 4.13 15.12 13.19
CA THR A 101 3.79 14.30 12.03
C THR A 101 4.24 14.97 10.75
N THR A 102 4.86 14.20 9.86
CA THR A 102 5.15 14.62 8.48
C THR A 102 4.54 13.62 7.50
N VAL A 103 4.07 14.14 6.36
CA VAL A 103 3.40 13.34 5.33
C VAL A 103 4.06 13.65 3.99
N ARG A 104 4.39 12.61 3.23
CA ARG A 104 4.83 12.74 1.84
C ARG A 104 4.18 11.69 0.96
N ASP A 105 3.92 12.04 -0.28
CA ASP A 105 3.37 11.13 -1.29
C ASP A 105 4.48 10.82 -2.31
N LEU A 106 4.74 9.53 -2.55
CA LEU A 106 5.77 9.03 -3.47
C LEU A 106 5.11 8.34 -4.67
N PRO A 107 5.49 8.65 -5.91
CA PRO A 107 4.84 8.09 -7.09
C PRO A 107 5.30 6.66 -7.42
N ASN A 108 4.58 6.02 -8.35
CA ASN A 108 4.97 4.79 -9.04
C ASN A 108 4.98 3.49 -8.22
N TYR A 109 4.02 3.30 -7.30
CA TYR A 109 3.87 2.06 -6.53
C TYR A 109 2.76 1.19 -7.10
N CYS A 110 2.95 -0.12 -7.14
CA CYS A 110 1.91 -1.02 -7.63
C CYS A 110 0.86 -1.29 -6.56
N TYR A 111 -0.40 -1.19 -6.95
CA TYR A 111 -1.57 -1.50 -6.14
C TYR A 111 -2.36 -2.62 -6.80
N LEU A 112 -2.57 -3.71 -6.08
CA LEU A 112 -3.39 -4.83 -6.54
C LEU A 112 -4.79 -4.73 -5.95
N ASN A 113 -5.81 -4.66 -6.81
CA ASN A 113 -7.21 -4.54 -6.38
C ASN A 113 -7.77 -5.82 -5.71
N LEU A 114 -7.07 -6.96 -5.82
CA LEU A 114 -7.54 -8.30 -5.38
C LEU A 114 -6.64 -8.91 -4.30
N ASP A 115 -5.81 -8.10 -3.63
CA ASP A 115 -4.76 -8.58 -2.73
C ASP A 115 -5.28 -9.43 -1.55
N ASP A 116 -6.50 -9.15 -1.07
CA ASP A 116 -7.03 -9.76 0.16
C ASP A 116 -8.26 -10.66 -0.08
N GLU A 117 -8.54 -11.01 -1.34
CA GLU A 117 -9.65 -11.93 -1.62
C GLU A 117 -9.28 -13.38 -1.22
N PRO A 118 -10.14 -14.10 -0.47
CA PRO A 118 -9.92 -15.50 -0.15
C PRO A 118 -9.69 -16.34 -1.41
N GLY A 119 -8.60 -17.10 -1.45
CA GLY A 119 -8.17 -17.87 -2.62
C GLY A 119 -7.21 -17.11 -3.56
N ASN A 120 -7.21 -15.78 -3.54
CA ASN A 120 -6.30 -14.95 -4.32
C ASN A 120 -5.03 -14.57 -3.55
N LEU A 121 -5.03 -14.60 -2.21
CA LEU A 121 -3.88 -14.25 -1.36
C LEU A 121 -2.57 -15.02 -1.65
N ALA A 122 -2.62 -16.20 -2.25
CA ALA A 122 -1.40 -16.92 -2.67
C ALA A 122 -0.87 -16.43 -4.03
N GLN A 123 -1.73 -15.80 -4.82
CA GLN A 123 -1.50 -15.39 -6.19
C GLN A 123 -1.31 -13.88 -6.33
N HIS A 124 -1.98 -13.09 -5.50
CA HIS A 124 -2.05 -11.64 -5.54
C HIS A 124 -1.86 -11.13 -4.12
N HIS A 125 -0.66 -10.61 -3.83
CA HIS A 125 -0.39 -9.95 -2.57
C HIS A 125 0.83 -9.04 -2.69
N THR A 126 0.84 -7.95 -1.94
CA THR A 126 2.02 -7.12 -1.72
C THR A 126 2.76 -7.59 -0.47
N GLU A 127 4.09 -7.64 -0.54
CA GLU A 127 4.94 -7.96 0.58
C GLU A 127 5.91 -6.82 0.88
N TYR A 128 6.32 -6.71 2.14
CA TYR A 128 7.24 -5.69 2.60
C TYR A 128 8.27 -6.24 3.59
N ALA A 129 9.42 -5.58 3.66
CA ALA A 129 10.43 -5.87 4.66
C ALA A 129 11.13 -4.58 5.10
N TYR A 130 11.22 -4.37 6.41
CA TYR A 130 12.02 -3.29 6.96
C TYR A 130 13.44 -3.76 7.26
N ASP A 131 14.42 -3.08 6.68
CA ASP A 131 15.84 -3.26 6.93
C ASP A 131 16.31 -2.14 7.86
N ALA A 132 16.41 -2.49 9.13
CA ALA A 132 16.78 -1.55 10.19
C ALA A 132 18.22 -1.05 10.06
N ALA A 133 19.15 -1.88 9.57
CA ALA A 133 20.55 -1.52 9.43
C ALA A 133 20.74 -0.40 8.40
N ASN A 134 20.00 -0.49 7.29
CA ASN A 134 20.07 0.50 6.22
C ASN A 134 18.95 1.56 6.30
N LYS A 135 18.02 1.44 7.24
CA LYS A 135 16.79 2.25 7.32
C LYS A 135 16.02 2.23 5.99
N ILE A 136 15.78 1.05 5.42
CA ILE A 136 15.09 0.91 4.12
C ILE A 136 13.83 0.08 4.31
N MET A 137 12.68 0.62 3.90
CA MET A 137 11.48 -0.18 3.68
C MET A 137 11.47 -0.68 2.23
N ARG A 138 11.42 -2.00 2.04
CA ARG A 138 11.33 -2.65 0.73
C ARG A 138 9.93 -3.17 0.49
N PHE A 139 9.47 -3.06 -0.75
CA PHE A 139 8.20 -3.60 -1.21
C PHE A 139 8.43 -4.47 -2.43
N ARG A 140 7.70 -5.58 -2.50
CA ARG A 140 7.59 -6.41 -3.71
C ARG A 140 6.15 -6.87 -3.89
N THR A 141 5.78 -7.15 -5.12
CA THR A 141 4.42 -7.57 -5.47
C THR A 141 4.44 -8.97 -6.05
N ILE A 142 3.55 -9.84 -5.57
CA ILE A 142 3.26 -11.14 -6.14
C ILE A 142 1.96 -11.03 -6.92
N MET A 143 2.00 -11.38 -8.20
CA MET A 143 0.87 -11.33 -9.13
C MET A 143 0.82 -12.64 -9.92
N TYR A 144 -0.34 -13.29 -9.96
CA TYR A 144 -0.51 -14.64 -10.51
C TYR A 144 0.49 -15.67 -9.93
N GLY A 145 0.82 -15.53 -8.65
CA GLY A 145 1.78 -16.39 -7.94
C GLY A 145 3.24 -16.15 -8.36
N ARG A 146 3.52 -15.10 -9.13
CA ARG A 146 4.86 -14.76 -9.62
C ARG A 146 5.27 -13.38 -9.14
N HIS A 147 6.57 -13.22 -8.91
CA HIS A 147 7.15 -11.94 -8.53
C HIS A 147 7.09 -10.94 -9.70
N ALA A 148 6.33 -9.87 -9.54
CA ALA A 148 6.23 -8.76 -10.48
C ALA A 148 7.39 -7.76 -10.26
N ARG A 149 8.59 -8.09 -10.77
CA ARG A 149 9.82 -7.29 -10.54
C ARG A 149 9.69 -5.80 -10.85
N GLY A 150 8.87 -5.43 -11.84
CA GLY A 150 8.62 -4.02 -12.19
C GLY A 150 7.97 -3.20 -11.05
N CYS A 151 7.38 -3.88 -10.07
CA CYS A 151 6.75 -3.28 -8.89
C CYS A 151 7.67 -3.14 -7.69
N ASP A 152 8.91 -3.64 -7.75
CA ASP A 152 9.83 -3.56 -6.61
C ASP A 152 10.18 -2.11 -6.32
N ARG A 153 9.99 -1.71 -5.06
CA ARG A 153 10.28 -0.35 -4.60
C ARG A 153 11.03 -0.40 -3.28
N SER A 154 11.80 0.65 -3.04
CA SER A 154 12.52 0.84 -1.78
C SER A 154 12.39 2.29 -1.35
N ILE A 155 12.11 2.51 -0.07
CA ILE A 155 12.01 3.83 0.53
C ILE A 155 13.09 3.90 1.60
N ARG A 156 14.03 4.83 1.44
CA ARG A 156 14.93 5.18 2.54
C ARG A 156 14.19 6.03 3.56
N LEU A 157 14.30 5.63 4.82
CA LEU A 157 13.72 6.31 5.98
C LEU A 157 14.82 7.14 6.63
N ASN A 158 14.45 8.34 7.08
CA ASN A 158 15.34 9.29 7.75
C ASN A 158 15.19 9.14 9.26
#